data_AF-A0A412XXB9-F1
#
_entry.id   AF-A0A412XXB9-F1
#
_cell.length_a   1.000
_cell.length_b   1.000
_cell.length_c   1.000
_cell.angle_alpha   90.00
_cell.angle_beta   90.00
_cell.angle_gamma   90.00
#
_symmetry.space_group_name_H-M   'P 1'
#
loop_
_entity.id
_entity.type
_entity.pdbx_description
1 polymer ?
#
loop_
_entity_poly.entity_id
_entity_poly.type
_entity_poly.pdbx_seq_one_letter_code
_entity_poly.pdbx_strand_id
1 'polypeptide(L)' 'MAKLILSFSELAGMYFPGCSTSKNAVRSLQRSIKRCTNLATALVETGYQPYNHRWLSPKQYGLIIENLGDPFPE' A
#
# COMPACT_ATOMS: atom_id res chain seq x y z
N MET A 1 8.81 -16.13 9.39
CA MET A 1 8.48 -14.69 9.44
C MET A 1 6.97 -14.56 9.56
N ALA A 2 6.51 -13.88 10.61
CA ALA A 2 5.10 -13.77 10.96
C ALA A 2 4.30 -13.14 9.80
N LYS A 3 3.09 -13.65 9.57
CA LYS A 3 2.12 -13.10 8.63
C LYS A 3 1.73 -11.70 9.12
N LEU A 4 2.48 -10.67 8.72
CA LEU A 4 2.10 -9.28 8.95
C LEU A 4 0.87 -8.99 8.11
N ILE A 5 -0.30 -9.20 8.70
CA ILE A 5 -1.55 -8.63 8.20
C ILE A 5 -1.48 -7.15 8.55
N LEU A 6 -0.82 -6.37 7.69
CA LEU A 6 -0.82 -4.91 7.80
C LEU A 6 -2.11 -4.39 7.16
N SER A 7 -2.82 -3.53 7.89
CA SER A 7 -3.90 -2.77 7.26
C SER A 7 -3.30 -1.81 6.24
N PHE A 8 -4.03 -1.55 5.16
CA PHE A 8 -3.59 -0.57 4.17
C PHE A 8 -3.43 0.83 4.76
N SER A 9 -4.23 1.17 5.78
CA SER A 9 -4.11 2.42 6.52
C SER A 9 -2.80 2.54 7.30
N GLU A 10 -2.34 1.45 7.93
CA GLU A 10 -1.06 1.45 8.65
C GLU A 10 0.09 1.61 7.66
N LEU A 11 0.07 0.83 6.57
CA LEU A 11 1.09 0.94 5.52
C LEU A 11 1.12 2.37 4.93
N ALA A 12 -0.04 2.94 4.65
CA ALA A 12 -0.11 4.31 4.17
C ALA A 12 0.46 5.33 5.16
N GLY A 13 0.20 5.14 6.47
CA GLY A 13 0.79 5.96 7.53
C GLY A 13 2.32 5.88 7.57
N MET A 14 2.89 4.71 7.26
CA MET A 14 4.33 4.51 7.18
C MET A 14 4.96 5.25 5.99
N TYR A 15 4.34 5.18 4.80
CA TYR A 15 4.83 5.92 3.62
C TYR A 15 4.64 7.44 3.73
N PHE A 16 3.61 7.89 4.43
CA PHE A 16 3.23 9.30 4.52
C PHE A 16 3.09 9.77 5.97
N PRO A 17 4.17 9.74 6.78
CA PRO A 17 4.10 10.09 8.20
C PRO A 17 3.73 11.56 8.44
N GLY A 18 3.96 12.43 7.46
CA GLY A 18 3.57 13.85 7.50
C GLY A 18 2.08 14.13 7.25
N CYS A 19 1.27 13.12 6.93
CA CYS A 19 -0.17 13.31 6.73
C CYS A 19 -0.89 13.49 8.07
N SER A 20 -1.62 14.60 8.25
CA SER A 20 -2.35 14.91 9.48
C SER A 20 -3.46 13.92 9.84
N THR A 21 -3.93 13.11 8.88
CA THR A 21 -4.95 12.08 9.11
C THR A 21 -4.63 10.81 8.33
N SER A 22 -5.05 9.66 8.87
CA SER A 22 -4.93 8.35 8.19
C SER A 22 -5.64 8.32 6.83
N LYS A 23 -6.76 9.02 6.68
CA LYS A 23 -7.47 9.16 5.38
C LYS A 23 -6.62 9.85 4.32
N ASN A 24 -5.84 10.87 4.70
CA ASN A 24 -4.96 11.58 3.77
C ASN A 24 -3.77 10.71 3.37
N ALA A 25 -3.22 9.95 4.31
CA ALA A 25 -2.18 8.97 4.03
C ALA A 25 -2.67 7.90 3.04
N VAL A 26 -3.84 7.31 3.29
CA VAL A 26 -4.48 6.32 2.40
C VAL A 26 -4.67 6.86 0.99
N ARG A 27 -5.21 8.07 0.85
CA ARG A 27 -5.38 8.72 -0.46
C ARG A 27 -4.06 8.97 -1.16
N SER A 28 -3.01 9.32 -0.42
CA SER A 28 -1.67 9.54 -0.97
C SER A 28 -1.09 8.21 -1.49
N LEU A 29 -1.21 7.13 -0.73
CA LEU A 29 -0.79 5.80 -1.16
C LEU A 29 -1.56 5.30 -2.39
N GLN A 30 -2.89 5.47 -2.41
CA GLN A 30 -3.71 5.14 -3.58
C GLN A 30 -3.28 5.93 -4.83
N ARG A 31 -2.92 7.20 -4.67
CA ARG A 31 -2.41 8.03 -5.79
C ARG A 31 -1.06 7.54 -6.26
N SER A 32 -0.15 7.16 -5.36
CA SER A 32 1.14 6.56 -5.74
C SER A 32 0.96 5.26 -6.50
N ILE A 33 0.10 4.36 -6.01
CA ILE A 33 -0.26 3.12 -6.71
C ILE A 33 -0.82 3.43 -8.10
N LYS A 34 -1.76 4.37 -8.21
CA LYS A 34 -2.37 4.74 -9.50
C LYS A 34 -1.37 5.36 -10.48
N ARG A 35 -0.34 6.07 -10.00
CA ARG A 35 0.73 6.64 -10.84
C ARG A 35 1.69 5.56 -11.36
N CYS A 36 1.86 4.47 -10.62
CA CYS A 36 2.65 3.31 -11.02
C CYS A 36 1.76 2.30 -11.75
N THR A 37 1.59 2.44 -13.07
CA THR A 37 0.70 1.59 -13.87
C THR A 37 1.00 0.09 -13.73
N ASN A 38 2.27 -0.29 -13.68
CA ASN A 38 2.68 -1.68 -13.49
C ASN A 38 2.21 -2.24 -12.14
N LEU A 39 2.38 -1.47 -11.06
CA LEU A 39 1.92 -1.83 -9.72
C LEU A 39 0.39 -1.91 -9.66
N ALA A 40 -0.31 -0.94 -10.25
CA ALA A 40 -1.76 -0.93 -10.27
C ALA A 40 -2.33 -2.19 -10.97
N THR A 41 -1.76 -2.57 -12.12
CA THR A 41 -2.17 -3.78 -12.85
C THR A 41 -1.88 -5.04 -12.03
N ALA A 42 -0.66 -5.18 -11.51
CA ALA A 42 -0.27 -6.36 -10.72
C ALA A 42 -1.13 -6.52 -9.46
N LEU A 43 -1.50 -5.40 -8.80
CA LEU A 43 -2.41 -5.42 -7.66
C LEU A 43 -3.81 -5.90 -8.06
N VAL A 44 -4.38 -5.39 -9.16
CA VAL A 44 -5.69 -5.82 -9.65
C VAL A 44 -5.72 -7.32 -9.95
N GLU A 45 -4.65 -7.88 -10.53
CA GLU A 45 -4.52 -9.33 -10.76
C GLU A 45 -4.53 -10.15 -9.47
N THR A 46 -4.14 -9.57 -8.33
CA THR A 46 -4.24 -10.23 -7.03
C THR A 46 -5.63 -10.14 -6.39
N GLY A 47 -6.59 -9.48 -7.06
CA GLY A 47 -7.91 -9.18 -6.51
C GLY A 47 -7.95 -7.93 -5.63
N TYR A 48 -6.92 -7.09 -5.65
CA TYR A 48 -6.94 -5.80 -4.94
C TYR A 48 -8.07 -4.92 -5.48
N GLN A 49 -8.86 -4.34 -4.58
CA GLN A 49 -9.92 -3.40 -4.93
C GLN A 49 -9.72 -2.06 -4.22
N PRO A 50 -9.80 -0.91 -4.95
CA PRO A 50 -9.58 0.42 -4.38
C PRO A 50 -10.53 0.84 -3.25
N TYR A 51 -11.60 0.08 -3.00
CA TYR A 51 -12.58 0.35 -1.94
C TYR A 51 -12.71 -0.80 -0.93
N ASN A 52 -12.10 -1.95 -1.21
CA ASN A 52 -12.10 -3.13 -0.33
C ASN A 52 -10.66 -3.60 -0.08
N HIS A 53 -9.83 -2.68 0.42
CA HIS A 53 -8.40 -2.88 0.65
C HIS A 53 -8.06 -2.75 2.13
N ARG A 54 -9.00 -3.03 3.04
CA ARG A 54 -8.77 -2.87 4.49
C ARG A 54 -7.54 -3.65 4.94
N TRP A 55 -7.40 -4.87 4.42
CA TRP A 55 -6.31 -5.79 4.70
C TRP A 55 -5.56 -6.09 3.42
N LEU A 56 -4.23 -6.02 3.49
CA LEU A 56 -3.38 -6.42 2.38
C LEU A 56 -3.01 -7.90 2.53
N SER A 57 -3.07 -8.63 1.42
CA SER A 57 -2.44 -9.95 1.36
C SER A 57 -0.90 -9.79 1.35
N PRO A 58 -0.14 -10.79 1.79
CA PRO A 58 1.33 -10.74 1.72
C PRO A 58 1.86 -10.46 0.31
N LYS A 59 1.17 -10.96 -0.72
CA LYS A 59 1.51 -10.71 -2.13
C LYS A 59 1.27 -9.25 -2.51
N GLN A 60 0.17 -8.66 -2.09
CA GLN A 60 -0.13 -7.23 -2.35
C GLN A 60 0.85 -6.31 -1.62
N TYR A 61 1.17 -6.64 -0.36
CA TYR A 61 2.19 -5.92 0.40
C TYR A 61 3.54 -5.95 -0.31
N GLY A 62 4.00 -7.14 -0.72
CA GLY A 62 5.27 -7.30 -1.45
C GLY A 62 5.32 -6.45 -2.73
N LEU A 63 4.27 -6.50 -3.56
CA LEU A 63 4.18 -5.68 -4.76
C LEU A 63 4.31 -4.18 -4.47
N ILE A 64 3.67 -3.70 -3.40
CA ILE A 64 3.75 -2.28 -3.01
C ILE A 64 5.18 -1.91 -2.62
N ILE A 65 5.85 -2.71 -1.78
CA ILE A 65 7.24 -2.46 -1.37
C ILE A 65 8.20 -2.53 -2.57
N GLU A 66 8.06 -3.54 -3.43
CA GLU A 66 8.92 -3.71 -4.62
C GLU A 66 8.84 -2.53 -5.59
N ASN A 67 7.67 -1.88 -5.70
CA ASN A 67 7.44 -0.81 -6.66
C ASN A 67 7.57 0.60 -6.08
N LEU A 68 7.23 0.80 -4.79
CA LEU A 68 7.29 2.11 -4.13
C LEU A 68 8.50 2.26 -3.19
N GLY A 69 9.25 1.19 -2.94
CA GLY A 69 10.38 1.14 -2.01
C GLY A 69 9.95 0.82 -0.57
N ASP A 70 10.87 0.40 0.28
CA ASP A 70 10.56 0.18 1.70
C ASP A 70 10.27 1.54 2.37
N PRO A 71 9.12 1.73 3.06
CA PRO A 71 8.86 2.95 3.83
C PRO A 71 9.82 3.13 5.02
N PHE A 72 10.56 2.09 5.41
CA PHE A 72 11.67 2.15 6.37
C PHE A 72 12.97 1.70 5.69
N PRO A 73 13.66 2.58 4.95
CA PRO A 73 15.03 2.30 4.58
C PRO A 73 15.89 2.33 5.87
N GLU A 74 16.49 1.20 6.24
CA GLU A 74 17.56 1.16 7.26
C GLU A 74 18.76 2.02 6.85
#